data_AF-A0A4Q5RWR8-F1
#
_entry.id   AF-A0A4Q5RWR8-F1
#
_cell.length_a   1.000
_cell.length_b   1.000
_cell.length_c   1.000
_cell.angle_alpha   90.00
_cell.angle_beta   90.00
_cell.angle_gamma   90.00
#
_symmetry.space_group_name_H-M   'P 1'
#
loop_
_entity.id
_entity.type
_entity.pdbx_description
1 polymer ?
#
loop_
_entity_poly.entity_id
_entity_poly.type
_entity_poly.pdbx_seq_one_letter_code
_entity_poly.pdbx_strand_id
1 'polypeptide(L)'
;MFSNAITPAPSVRADEPTNILNAVAVGAADIEAALHALASLPAGVRDDPFAQAAALQDLARALSPDCDALLAAALHARVSALAKWTAVNDPGRQSDAWAVLEAAARFPLCDRSAGIGFEPGGFQELILFISELPW
;
A
#
# COMPACT_ATOMS: atom_id res chain seq x y z
N MET A 1 -3.91 -3.77 56.56
CA MET A 1 -3.77 -4.49 55.28
C MET A 1 -4.46 -3.66 54.21
N PHE A 2 -3.71 -2.86 53.44
CA PHE A 2 -4.27 -2.09 52.33
C PHE A 2 -3.85 -2.77 51.03
N SER A 3 -4.80 -3.45 50.39
CA SER A 3 -4.63 -3.98 49.04
C SER A 3 -4.72 -2.81 48.06
N ASN A 4 -3.57 -2.36 47.55
CA ASN A 4 -3.55 -1.48 46.38
C ASN A 4 -3.90 -2.31 45.14
N ALA A 5 -5.13 -2.17 44.67
CA ALA A 5 -5.50 -2.59 43.33
C ALA A 5 -4.84 -1.61 42.33
N ILE A 6 -3.76 -2.04 41.70
CA ILE A 6 -3.18 -1.34 40.55
C ILE A 6 -4.12 -1.59 39.37
N THR A 7 -4.96 -0.63 39.06
CA THR A 7 -5.67 -0.60 37.78
C THR A 7 -4.62 -0.43 36.68
N PRO A 8 -4.46 -1.37 35.73
CA PRO A 8 -3.56 -1.15 34.61
C PRO A 8 -4.11 0.02 33.79
N ALA A 9 -3.28 1.05 33.60
CA ALA A 9 -3.57 2.11 32.64
C ALA A 9 -3.82 1.48 31.25
N PRO A 10 -4.72 2.04 30.43
CA PRO A 10 -4.90 1.58 29.06
C PRO A 10 -3.55 1.72 28.34
N SER A 11 -2.93 0.59 27.97
CA SER A 11 -1.82 0.61 27.02
C SER A 11 -2.33 1.28 25.76
N VAL A 12 -1.88 2.50 25.49
CA VAL A 12 -1.89 3.07 24.15
C VAL A 12 -1.01 2.12 23.35
N ARG A 13 -1.62 1.10 22.73
CA ARG A 13 -0.93 0.30 21.73
C ARG A 13 -0.51 1.31 20.67
N ALA A 14 0.78 1.48 20.44
CA ALA A 14 1.23 2.12 19.23
C ALA A 14 0.54 1.38 18.08
N ASP A 15 -0.25 2.08 17.28
CA ASP A 15 -0.92 1.47 16.14
C ASP A 15 0.15 0.80 15.28
N GLU A 16 -0.06 -0.47 14.93
CA GLU A 16 0.87 -1.20 14.07
C GLU A 16 1.10 -0.38 12.78
N PRO A 17 2.34 -0.27 12.27
CA PRO A 17 2.65 0.58 11.11
C PRO A 17 1.73 0.33 9.91
N THR A 18 1.31 -0.90 9.71
CA THR A 18 0.34 -1.31 8.67
C THR A 18 -1.05 -0.71 8.89
N ASN A 19 -1.52 -0.56 10.14
CA ASN A 19 -2.79 0.10 10.44
C ASN A 19 -2.77 1.57 10.06
N ILE A 20 -1.65 2.26 10.32
CA ILE A 20 -1.47 3.67 9.93
C ILE A 20 -1.53 3.80 8.40
N LEU A 21 -0.83 2.94 7.67
CA LEU A 21 -0.82 2.95 6.21
C LEU A 21 -2.18 2.58 5.61
N ASN A 22 -2.89 1.62 6.21
CA ASN A 22 -4.23 1.20 5.77
C ASN A 22 -5.30 2.26 6.04
N ALA A 23 -5.09 3.14 7.02
CA ALA A 23 -6.02 4.24 7.33
C ALA A 23 -5.95 5.39 6.31
N VAL A 24 -4.91 5.45 5.48
CA VAL A 24 -4.79 6.44 4.42
C VAL A 24 -5.71 6.06 3.26
N ALA A 25 -6.61 6.98 2.90
CA ALA A 25 -7.45 6.83 1.71
C ALA A 25 -6.58 6.86 0.45
N VAL A 26 -6.55 5.74 -0.27
CA VAL A 26 -5.84 5.57 -1.54
C VAL A 26 -6.81 4.94 -2.53
N GLY A 27 -7.01 5.58 -3.68
CA GLY A 27 -7.79 5.04 -4.79
C GLY A 27 -6.93 4.33 -5.84
N ALA A 28 -7.57 3.56 -6.73
CA ALA A 28 -6.90 2.90 -7.86
C ALA A 28 -6.13 3.91 -8.74
N ALA A 29 -6.72 5.09 -8.97
CA ALA A 29 -6.10 6.17 -9.74
C ALA A 29 -4.82 6.72 -9.07
N ASP A 30 -4.77 6.79 -7.74
CA ASP A 30 -3.56 7.24 -7.02
C ASP A 30 -2.43 6.21 -7.15
N ILE A 31 -2.78 4.92 -7.11
CA ILE A 31 -1.83 3.82 -7.32
C ILE A 31 -1.30 3.83 -8.76
N GLU A 32 -2.18 4.03 -9.74
CA GLU A 32 -1.79 4.18 -11.14
C GLU A 32 -0.83 5.36 -11.34
N ALA A 33 -1.16 6.52 -10.76
CA ALA A 33 -0.31 7.70 -10.80
C ALA A 33 1.05 7.45 -10.13
N ALA A 34 1.08 6.73 -9.01
CA ALA A 34 2.31 6.33 -8.33
C ALA A 34 3.18 5.42 -9.20
N LEU A 35 2.60 4.40 -9.83
CA LEU A 35 3.31 3.53 -10.77
C LEU A 35 3.88 4.32 -11.96
N HIS A 36 3.11 5.27 -12.50
CA HIS A 36 3.55 6.15 -13.58
C HIS A 36 4.71 7.07 -13.16
N ALA A 37 4.63 7.65 -11.96
CA ALA A 37 5.69 8.49 -11.40
C ALA A 37 7.00 7.70 -11.25
N LEU A 38 6.93 6.47 -10.71
CA LEU A 38 8.09 5.60 -10.57
C LEU A 38 8.65 5.13 -11.93
N ALA A 39 7.79 4.82 -12.90
CA ALA A 39 8.23 4.41 -14.24
C ALA A 39 8.94 5.55 -14.98
N SER A 40 8.53 6.79 -14.72
CA SER A 40 9.09 8.02 -15.28
C SER A 40 10.46 8.40 -14.72
N LEU A 41 10.92 7.73 -13.66
CA LEU A 41 12.28 7.92 -13.15
C LEU A 41 13.34 7.53 -14.21
N PRO A 42 14.47 8.25 -14.27
CA PRO A 42 15.59 7.87 -15.14
C PRO A 42 16.06 6.45 -14.84
N ALA A 43 16.38 5.68 -15.89
CA ALA A 43 16.72 4.26 -15.75
C ALA A 43 17.87 3.98 -14.75
N GLY A 44 18.83 4.89 -14.63
CA GLY A 44 19.96 4.75 -13.69
C GLY A 44 19.61 4.94 -12.21
N VAL A 45 18.42 5.45 -11.89
CA VAL A 45 17.96 5.69 -10.50
C VAL A 45 16.59 5.07 -10.22
N ARG A 46 16.04 4.30 -11.16
CA ARG A 46 14.69 3.73 -11.02
C ARG A 46 14.55 2.79 -9.84
N ASP A 47 15.62 2.06 -9.50
CA ASP A 47 15.67 1.15 -8.36
C ASP A 47 16.29 1.81 -7.10
N ASP A 48 16.61 3.10 -7.15
CA ASP A 48 17.12 3.84 -5.98
C ASP A 48 15.95 4.18 -5.05
N PRO A 49 15.91 3.63 -3.81
CA PRO A 49 14.82 3.88 -2.88
C PRO A 49 14.64 5.36 -2.53
N PHE A 50 15.71 6.16 -2.55
CA PHE A 50 15.61 7.59 -2.28
C PHE A 50 14.96 8.35 -3.43
N ALA A 51 15.27 7.98 -4.67
CA ALA A 51 14.63 8.56 -5.86
C ALA A 51 13.15 8.19 -5.94
N GLN A 52 12.81 6.93 -5.62
CA GLN A 52 11.42 6.47 -5.54
C GLN A 52 10.63 7.23 -4.47
N ALA A 53 11.20 7.37 -3.26
CA ALA A 53 10.57 8.10 -2.18
C ALA A 53 10.35 9.59 -2.53
N ALA A 54 11.33 10.25 -3.14
CA ALA A 54 11.20 11.64 -3.58
C ALA A 54 10.09 11.82 -4.62
N ALA A 55 10.04 10.94 -5.64
CA ALA A 55 8.99 11.00 -6.66
C ALA A 55 7.58 10.83 -6.09
N LEU A 56 7.40 9.91 -5.12
CA LEU A 56 6.11 9.70 -4.48
C LEU A 56 5.74 10.81 -3.49
N GLN A 57 6.72 11.47 -2.86
CA GLN A 57 6.47 12.67 -2.06
C GLN A 57 6.00 13.84 -2.93
N ASP A 58 6.61 14.05 -4.09
CA ASP A 58 6.19 15.08 -5.04
C ASP A 58 4.78 14.80 -5.55
N LEU A 59 4.47 13.55 -5.90
CA LEU A 59 3.12 13.13 -6.28
C LEU A 59 2.11 13.35 -5.15
N ALA A 60 2.43 12.89 -3.92
CA ALA A 60 1.53 13.03 -2.78
C ALA A 60 1.23 14.50 -2.45
N ARG A 61 2.22 15.38 -2.58
CA ARG A 61 2.04 16.84 -2.43
C ARG A 61 1.11 17.42 -3.49
N ALA A 62 1.15 16.90 -4.72
CA ALA A 62 0.25 17.32 -5.79
C ALA A 62 -1.19 16.81 -5.58
N LEU A 63 -1.37 15.62 -5.00
CA LEU A 63 -2.67 15.01 -4.73
C LEU A 63 -3.33 15.56 -3.44
N SER A 64 -2.52 15.82 -2.41
CA SER A 64 -2.98 16.28 -1.10
C SER A 64 -1.94 17.21 -0.45
N PRO A 65 -2.08 18.54 -0.64
CA PRO A 65 -1.13 19.52 -0.11
C PRO A 65 -0.98 19.48 1.43
N ASP A 66 -1.99 18.98 2.14
CA ASP A 66 -2.07 19.00 3.61
C ASP A 66 -1.68 17.65 4.26
N CYS A 67 -1.49 16.57 3.48
CA CYS A 67 -1.24 15.22 4.01
C CYS A 67 -0.22 14.43 3.15
N ASP A 68 0.89 15.07 2.80
CA ASP A 68 1.85 14.56 1.80
C ASP A 68 2.65 13.33 2.29
N ALA A 69 3.15 13.34 3.53
CA ALA A 69 4.08 12.30 4.01
C ALA A 69 3.43 10.93 4.21
N LEU A 70 2.24 10.88 4.83
CA LEU A 70 1.52 9.61 5.05
C LEU A 70 0.97 9.05 3.73
N LEU A 71 0.48 9.91 2.83
CA LEU A 71 0.04 9.51 1.50
C LEU A 71 1.19 8.92 0.68
N ALA A 72 2.35 9.58 0.64
CA ALA A 72 3.53 9.06 -0.04
C ALA A 72 3.96 7.69 0.52
N ALA A 73 3.95 7.52 1.84
CA ALA A 73 4.29 6.25 2.48
C ALA A 73 3.28 5.15 2.15
N ALA A 74 1.97 5.46 2.18
CA ALA A 74 0.92 4.50 1.84
C ALA A 74 1.00 4.08 0.37
N LEU A 75 1.21 5.02 -0.55
CA LEU A 75 1.44 4.74 -1.97
C LEU A 75 2.66 3.86 -2.17
N HIS A 76 3.80 4.21 -1.57
CA HIS A 76 5.03 3.43 -1.66
C HIS A 76 4.83 1.99 -1.17
N ALA A 77 4.16 1.82 -0.03
CA ALA A 77 3.87 0.50 0.52
C ALA A 77 2.97 -0.32 -0.40
N ARG A 78 1.90 0.27 -0.95
CA ARG A 78 0.97 -0.41 -1.87
C ARG A 78 1.62 -0.79 -3.20
N VAL A 79 2.35 0.12 -3.84
CA VAL A 79 3.03 -0.20 -5.12
C VAL A 79 4.14 -1.24 -4.92
N SER A 80 4.86 -1.20 -3.81
CA SER A 80 5.85 -2.22 -3.44
C SER A 80 5.20 -3.58 -3.20
N ALA A 81 4.09 -3.61 -2.45
CA ALA A 81 3.32 -4.81 -2.20
C ALA A 81 2.79 -5.42 -3.51
N LEU A 82 2.27 -4.57 -4.40
CA LEU A 82 1.77 -4.97 -5.70
C LEU A 82 2.89 -5.53 -6.60
N ALA A 83 4.06 -4.87 -6.64
CA ALA A 83 5.21 -5.34 -7.40
C ALA A 83 5.68 -6.73 -6.92
N LYS A 84 5.76 -6.94 -5.59
CA LYS A 84 6.09 -8.24 -5.01
C LYS A 84 5.04 -9.30 -5.35
N TRP A 85 3.76 -8.97 -5.22
CA TRP A 85 2.68 -9.91 -5.48
C TRP A 85 2.63 -10.32 -6.95
N THR A 86 2.68 -9.35 -7.88
CA THR A 86 2.63 -9.60 -9.33
C THR A 86 3.82 -10.42 -9.81
N ALA A 87 5.03 -10.17 -9.29
CA ALA A 87 6.22 -10.94 -9.65
C ALA A 87 6.09 -12.45 -9.34
N VAL A 88 5.32 -12.81 -8.31
CA VAL A 88 5.16 -14.21 -7.86
C VAL A 88 3.89 -14.85 -8.38
N ASN A 89 2.76 -14.13 -8.36
CA ASN A 89 1.43 -14.70 -8.57
C ASN A 89 0.84 -14.38 -9.96
N ASP A 90 1.31 -13.30 -10.60
CA ASP A 90 0.87 -12.92 -11.94
C ASP A 90 2.04 -12.48 -12.86
N PRO A 91 3.05 -13.35 -13.06
CA PRO A 91 4.21 -13.01 -13.87
C PRO A 91 3.87 -12.78 -15.36
N GLY A 92 2.76 -13.36 -15.81
CA GLY A 92 2.23 -13.19 -17.17
C GLY A 92 1.34 -11.97 -17.35
N ARG A 93 1.02 -11.22 -16.29
CA ARG A 93 0.08 -10.08 -16.30
C ARG A 93 -1.26 -10.46 -16.95
N GLN A 94 -1.81 -11.61 -16.56
CA GLN A 94 -3.06 -12.14 -17.08
C GLN A 94 -4.28 -11.56 -16.37
N SER A 95 -4.11 -11.05 -15.14
CA SER A 95 -5.19 -10.42 -14.40
C SER A 95 -5.63 -9.12 -15.07
N ASP A 96 -6.90 -8.76 -14.93
CA ASP A 96 -7.38 -7.44 -15.37
C ASP A 96 -6.64 -6.32 -14.62
N ALA A 97 -6.02 -5.42 -15.38
CA ALA A 97 -5.13 -4.40 -14.81
C ALA A 97 -5.88 -3.44 -13.88
N TRP A 98 -7.12 -3.08 -14.21
CA TRP A 98 -7.91 -2.18 -13.37
C TRP A 98 -8.38 -2.87 -12.09
N ALA A 99 -8.85 -4.11 -12.17
CA ALA A 99 -9.21 -4.92 -11.02
C ALA A 99 -8.04 -5.11 -10.05
N VAL A 100 -6.82 -5.27 -10.57
CA VAL A 100 -5.59 -5.32 -9.77
C VAL A 100 -5.35 -4.01 -9.02
N LEU A 101 -5.52 -2.85 -9.66
CA LEU A 101 -5.35 -1.54 -9.02
C LEU A 101 -6.44 -1.27 -7.97
N GLU A 102 -7.70 -1.60 -8.27
CA GLU A 102 -8.82 -1.49 -7.33
C GLU A 102 -8.65 -2.43 -6.13
N ALA A 103 -8.23 -3.67 -6.35
CA ALA A 103 -7.88 -4.59 -5.27
C ALA A 103 -6.72 -4.02 -4.45
N ALA A 104 -5.67 -3.51 -5.10
CA ALA A 104 -4.52 -2.91 -4.45
C ALA A 104 -4.86 -1.66 -3.64
N ALA A 105 -5.97 -0.97 -3.93
CA ALA A 105 -6.47 0.16 -3.16
C ALA A 105 -7.27 -0.30 -1.92
N ARG A 106 -8.06 -1.37 -2.06
CA ARG A 106 -9.04 -1.80 -1.05
C ARG A 106 -8.52 -2.87 -0.09
N PHE A 107 -7.64 -3.75 -0.56
CA PHE A 107 -7.15 -4.86 0.24
C PHE A 107 -6.17 -4.35 1.32
N PRO A 108 -6.26 -4.82 2.56
CA PRO A 108 -5.39 -4.38 3.63
C PRO A 108 -3.95 -4.85 3.41
N LEU A 109 -3.00 -3.95 3.65
CA LEU A 109 -1.60 -4.29 3.84
C LEU A 109 -1.42 -5.04 5.16
N CYS A 110 -0.58 -6.05 5.18
CA CYS A 110 -0.23 -6.80 6.37
C CYS A 110 1.27 -7.10 6.44
N ASP A 111 1.75 -7.45 7.63
CA ASP A 111 3.11 -7.89 7.82
C ASP A 111 3.31 -9.30 7.25
N ARG A 112 4.33 -9.44 6.40
CA ARG A 112 4.76 -10.72 5.81
C ARG A 112 6.24 -10.94 6.11
N SER A 113 6.72 -12.16 5.90
CA SER A 113 8.14 -12.50 6.07
C SER A 113 9.09 -11.65 5.20
N ALA A 114 8.61 -11.14 4.07
CA ALA A 114 9.33 -10.24 3.16
C ALA A 114 8.99 -8.75 3.37
N GLY A 115 8.52 -8.39 4.57
CA GLY A 115 8.05 -7.05 4.94
C GLY A 115 6.57 -6.85 4.62
N ILE A 116 6.15 -5.59 4.47
CA ILE A 116 4.75 -5.24 4.18
C ILE A 116 4.34 -5.76 2.79
N GLY A 117 3.15 -6.34 2.71
CA GLY A 117 2.58 -6.90 1.48
C GLY A 117 1.08 -7.18 1.56
N PHE A 118 0.56 -7.83 0.51
CA PHE A 118 -0.81 -8.37 0.51
C PHE A 118 -0.80 -9.85 0.87
N GLU A 119 -1.88 -10.31 1.49
CA GLU A 119 -2.16 -11.74 1.65
C GLU A 119 -2.49 -12.33 0.27
N PRO A 120 -1.67 -13.26 -0.29
CA PRO A 120 -1.79 -13.63 -1.70
C PRO A 120 -3.13 -14.23 -2.11
N GLY A 121 -3.72 -15.09 -1.27
CA GLY A 121 -4.96 -15.79 -1.59
C GLY A 121 -6.15 -14.82 -1.58
N GLY A 122 -6.32 -14.09 -0.47
CA GLY A 122 -7.38 -13.10 -0.34
C GLY A 122 -7.25 -11.94 -1.34
N PHE A 123 -6.03 -11.54 -1.68
CA PHE A 123 -5.81 -10.53 -2.70
C PHE A 123 -6.22 -11.01 -4.09
N GLN A 124 -5.87 -12.25 -4.46
CA GLN A 124 -6.31 -12.87 -5.72
C GLN A 124 -7.84 -13.00 -5.79
N GLU A 125 -8.47 -13.42 -4.69
CA GLU A 125 -9.93 -13.53 -4.60
C GLU A 125 -10.61 -12.18 -4.84
N LEU A 126 -10.07 -11.10 -4.26
CA LEU A 126 -10.61 -9.76 -4.47
C LEU A 126 -10.43 -9.28 -5.92
N ILE A 127 -9.29 -9.56 -6.56
CA ILE A 127 -9.07 -9.24 -7.98
C ILE A 127 -10.14 -9.92 -8.85
N LEU A 128 -10.35 -11.23 -8.65
CA LEU A 128 -11.33 -12.00 -9.41
C LEU A 128 -12.74 -11.45 -9.19
N PHE A 129 -13.11 -11.20 -7.93
CA PHE A 129 -14.40 -10.61 -7.60
C PHE A 129 -14.64 -9.28 -8.31
N ILE A 130 -13.66 -8.37 -8.30
CA ILE A 130 -13.79 -7.07 -8.97
C ILE A 130 -13.90 -7.24 -10.49
N SER A 131 -13.12 -8.15 -11.08
CA SER A 131 -13.14 -8.40 -12.53
C SER A 131 -14.48 -8.95 -13.05
N GLU A 132 -15.28 -9.54 -12.17
CA GLU A 132 -16.59 -10.12 -12.49
C GLU A 132 -17.75 -9.13 -12.28
N LEU A 133 -17.50 -7.93 -11.73
CA LEU A 133 -18.55 -6.93 -11.51
C LEU A 133 -19.05 -6.35 -12.84
N PRO A 134 -20.38 -6.30 -13.08
CA PRO A 134 -20.93 -5.58 -14.21
C PRO A 134 -20.68 -4.07 -14.03
N TRP A 135 -20.30 -3.41 -15.12
CA TRP A 135 -19.99 -1.98 -15.21
C TRP A 135 -21.20 -1.08 -14.91
#